data_AF-X1G849-F1
#
_entry.id   AF-X1G849-F1
#
_cell.length_a   1.000
_cell.length_b   1.000
_cell.length_c   1.000
_cell.angle_alpha   90.00
_cell.angle_beta   90.00
_cell.angle_gamma   90.00
#
_symmetry.space_group_name_H-M   'P 1'
#
loop_
_entity.id
_entity.type
_entity.pdbx_description
1 polymer ?
#
loop_
_entity_poly.entity_id
_entity_poly.type
_entity_poly.pdbx_seq_one_letter_code
_entity_poly.pdbx_strand_id
1 'polypeptide(L)'
;NSGTISGNLATGGSGGGLYCDDSSTTIKNCVLTENQSDGSGGAVCFMGGYQPGGTHEVINCLITDNNAFSDGAGISCNVGTMPTITNCTIVGNEVPSYYGSGGGVSCYDAVVWIADGILWNNTAAYGPQIAIGDPLETNNHEATVVLGYSDVEGGTGAVFVGQGPPGAGPMLIPWPPGTVIDADPNFAITSLTEQNYN
;
A
#
# COMPACT_ATOMS: atom_id res chain seq x y z
N ASN A 1 1.72 -20.48 -7.95
CA ASN A 1 0.45 -21.01 -7.39
C ASN A 1 -0.46 -19.83 -7.17
N SER A 2 -1.72 -19.92 -7.57
CA SER A 2 -2.74 -18.91 -7.26
C SER A 2 -3.47 -19.29 -5.98
N GLY A 3 -3.76 -18.32 -5.12
CA GLY A 3 -4.44 -18.56 -3.85
C GLY A 3 -5.18 -17.31 -3.36
N THR A 4 -6.10 -17.50 -2.42
CA THR A 4 -6.85 -16.42 -1.79
C THR A 4 -6.52 -16.39 -0.30
N ILE A 5 -6.19 -15.20 0.21
CA ILE A 5 -6.05 -14.92 1.64
C ILE A 5 -7.14 -13.93 2.00
N SER A 6 -8.13 -14.36 2.78
CA SER A 6 -9.29 -13.52 3.04
C SER A 6 -9.93 -13.69 4.39
N GLY A 7 -10.53 -12.61 4.90
CA GLY A 7 -11.34 -12.63 6.11
C GLY A 7 -10.55 -12.85 7.40
N ASN A 8 -9.25 -12.57 7.39
CA ASN A 8 -8.40 -12.71 8.57
C ASN A 8 -8.40 -11.42 9.41
N LEU A 9 -8.27 -11.55 10.73
CA LEU A 9 -8.25 -10.42 11.66
C LEU A 9 -7.06 -10.54 12.62
N ALA A 10 -6.19 -9.53 12.60
CA ALA A 10 -5.10 -9.34 13.56
C ALA A 10 -5.52 -8.34 14.65
N THR A 11 -6.10 -8.85 15.74
CA THR A 11 -6.48 -8.02 16.90
C THR A 11 -5.24 -7.59 17.69
N GLY A 12 -5.07 -6.29 17.89
CA GLY A 12 -3.90 -5.70 18.54
C GLY A 12 -2.56 -5.93 17.82
N GLY A 13 -2.58 -6.26 16.53
CA GLY A 13 -1.40 -6.56 15.74
C GLY A 13 -1.47 -6.05 14.31
N SER A 14 -0.40 -6.32 13.55
CA SER A 14 -0.23 -5.93 12.15
C SER A 14 -0.25 -7.15 11.22
N GLY A 15 -0.49 -6.94 9.93
CA GLY A 15 -0.48 -8.01 8.94
C GLY A 15 -1.72 -8.89 9.03
N GLY A 16 -2.90 -8.30 8.83
CA GLY A 16 -4.19 -9.00 8.94
C GLY A 16 -4.23 -10.28 8.11
N GLY A 17 -3.76 -10.24 6.87
CA GLY A 17 -3.55 -11.42 6.03
C GLY A 17 -2.18 -12.08 6.22
N LEU A 18 -1.11 -11.30 6.07
CA LEU A 18 0.28 -11.76 6.18
C LEU A 18 1.13 -10.76 6.97
N TYR A 19 1.92 -11.28 7.90
CA TYR A 19 2.97 -10.55 8.60
C TYR A 19 4.33 -11.19 8.28
N CYS A 20 5.20 -10.43 7.64
CA CYS A 20 6.52 -10.89 7.19
C CYS A 20 7.60 -10.09 7.93
N ASP A 21 8.26 -10.74 8.88
CA ASP A 21 9.26 -10.15 9.77
C ASP A 21 10.66 -10.66 9.41
N ASP A 22 11.58 -9.74 9.10
CA ASP A 22 12.99 -9.99 8.78
C ASP A 22 13.20 -11.24 7.90
N SER A 23 12.47 -11.31 6.79
CA SER A 23 12.34 -12.52 5.97
C SER A 23 12.33 -12.22 4.47
N SER A 24 12.33 -13.26 3.64
CA SER A 24 12.04 -13.12 2.20
C SER A 24 10.70 -13.75 1.89
N THR A 25 9.88 -13.10 1.05
CA THR A 25 8.53 -13.58 0.74
C THR A 25 8.15 -13.23 -0.68
N THR A 26 7.67 -14.23 -1.43
CA THR A 26 7.09 -14.02 -2.75
C THR A 26 5.59 -14.31 -2.67
N ILE A 27 4.77 -13.27 -2.83
CA ILE A 27 3.32 -13.34 -2.96
C ILE A 27 3.00 -13.15 -4.44
N LYS A 28 2.53 -14.20 -5.11
CA LYS A 28 2.36 -14.17 -6.56
C LYS A 28 1.07 -14.82 -7.01
N ASN A 29 0.35 -14.14 -7.91
CA ASN A 29 -0.93 -14.62 -8.47
C ASN A 29 -2.01 -14.82 -7.40
N CYS A 30 -2.03 -13.98 -6.37
CA CYS A 30 -2.94 -14.13 -5.24
C CYS A 30 -4.00 -13.04 -5.19
N VAL A 31 -5.12 -13.36 -4.53
CA VAL A 31 -6.11 -12.38 -4.09
C VAL A 31 -6.00 -12.23 -2.58
N LEU A 32 -5.78 -11.01 -2.10
CA LEU A 32 -5.77 -10.67 -0.68
C LEU A 32 -6.92 -9.71 -0.42
N THR A 33 -7.94 -10.19 0.29
CA THR A 33 -9.20 -9.43 0.41
C THR A 33 -9.87 -9.55 1.77
N GLU A 34 -10.56 -8.50 2.22
CA GLU A 34 -11.33 -8.51 3.47
C GLU A 34 -10.49 -8.86 4.72
N ASN A 35 -9.17 -8.65 4.67
CA ASN A 35 -8.30 -8.84 5.82
C ASN A 35 -8.19 -7.55 6.63
N GLN A 36 -8.06 -7.69 7.95
CA GLN A 36 -8.17 -6.59 8.89
C GLN A 36 -7.04 -6.62 9.93
N SER A 37 -6.49 -5.47 10.27
CA SER A 37 -5.53 -5.32 11.37
C SER A 37 -5.82 -4.09 12.23
N ASP A 38 -5.75 -4.24 13.55
CA ASP A 38 -5.81 -3.08 14.48
C ASP A 38 -4.52 -2.24 14.45
N GLY A 39 -3.46 -2.74 13.83
CA GLY A 39 -2.23 -2.01 13.53
C GLY A 39 -2.13 -1.63 12.06
N SER A 40 -1.04 -2.06 11.42
CA SER A 40 -0.68 -1.71 10.05
C SER A 40 -0.75 -2.93 9.12
N GLY A 41 -0.97 -2.72 7.83
CA GLY A 41 -0.95 -3.82 6.87
C GLY A 41 -2.17 -4.71 6.99
N GLY A 42 -3.33 -4.23 6.52
CA GLY A 42 -4.57 -5.01 6.55
C GLY A 42 -4.42 -6.30 5.75
N ALA A 43 -3.90 -6.20 4.53
CA ALA A 43 -3.54 -7.37 3.72
C ALA A 43 -2.15 -7.89 4.08
N VAL A 44 -1.12 -7.05 3.96
CA VAL A 44 0.29 -7.44 4.19
C VAL A 44 1.02 -6.39 5.00
N CYS A 45 1.79 -6.85 5.98
CA CYS A 45 2.76 -6.04 6.71
C CYS A 45 4.17 -6.63 6.49
N PHE A 46 5.05 -5.84 5.88
CA PHE A 46 6.47 -6.13 5.78
C PHE A 46 7.22 -5.34 6.87
N MET A 47 7.98 -6.06 7.67
CA MET A 47 8.85 -5.53 8.72
C MET A 47 10.25 -6.07 8.49
N GLY A 48 11.24 -5.19 8.39
CA GLY A 48 12.63 -5.57 8.19
C GLY A 48 13.42 -5.53 9.49
N GLY A 49 14.67 -5.98 9.41
CA GLY A 49 15.65 -5.84 10.47
C GLY A 49 16.52 -4.59 10.32
N TYR A 50 17.33 -4.30 11.34
CA TYR A 50 18.33 -3.22 11.32
C TYR A 50 19.48 -3.44 10.32
N GLN A 51 19.49 -4.57 9.61
CA GLN A 51 20.46 -4.88 8.56
C GLN A 51 19.69 -5.13 7.26
N PRO A 52 20.19 -4.68 6.10
CA PRO A 52 19.56 -4.98 4.82
C PRO A 52 19.50 -6.51 4.63
N GLY A 53 18.29 -7.06 4.73
CA GLY A 53 18.03 -8.48 4.72
C GLY A 53 16.57 -8.73 4.38
N GLY A 54 16.32 -9.75 3.55
CA GLY A 54 14.98 -10.04 3.08
C GLY A 54 14.65 -9.40 1.72
N THR A 55 14.10 -10.20 0.82
CA THR A 55 13.54 -9.72 -0.45
C THR A 55 12.06 -10.06 -0.47
N HIS A 56 11.23 -9.04 -0.63
CA HIS A 56 9.78 -9.20 -0.70
C HIS A 56 9.30 -8.86 -2.10
N GLU A 57 8.57 -9.79 -2.70
CA GLU A 57 8.01 -9.64 -4.04
C GLU A 57 6.50 -9.84 -3.98
N VAL A 58 5.75 -8.85 -4.46
CA VAL A 58 4.31 -8.94 -4.68
C VAL A 58 4.07 -8.82 -6.17
N ILE A 59 3.61 -9.90 -6.80
CA ILE A 59 3.58 -10.00 -8.26
C ILE A 59 2.22 -10.48 -8.73
N ASN A 60 1.57 -9.70 -9.62
CA ASN A 60 0.32 -10.11 -10.25
C ASN A 60 -0.76 -10.46 -9.21
N CYS A 61 -0.95 -9.60 -8.21
CA CYS A 61 -1.90 -9.80 -7.13
C CYS A 61 -3.03 -8.77 -7.20
N LEU A 62 -4.21 -9.19 -6.73
CA LEU A 62 -5.31 -8.29 -6.41
C LEU A 62 -5.34 -8.12 -4.89
N ILE A 63 -5.19 -6.89 -4.42
CA ILE A 63 -5.23 -6.52 -3.00
C ILE A 63 -6.41 -5.57 -2.83
N THR A 64 -7.53 -6.07 -2.31
CA THR A 64 -8.79 -5.33 -2.32
C THR A 64 -9.55 -5.40 -1.01
N ASP A 65 -10.27 -4.34 -0.66
CA ASP A 65 -11.21 -4.35 0.48
C ASP A 65 -10.56 -4.79 1.80
N ASN A 66 -9.27 -4.50 2.02
CA ASN A 66 -8.60 -4.74 3.29
C ASN A 66 -8.65 -3.48 4.16
N ASN A 67 -8.59 -3.67 5.48
CA ASN A 67 -8.66 -2.58 6.45
C ASN A 67 -7.45 -2.61 7.40
N ALA A 68 -6.87 -1.45 7.67
CA ALA A 68 -5.91 -1.28 8.75
C ALA A 68 -6.28 -0.05 9.56
N PHE A 69 -6.17 -0.12 10.89
CA PHE A 69 -6.47 1.04 11.72
C PHE A 69 -5.43 2.16 11.56
N SER A 70 -4.14 1.81 11.45
CA SER A 70 -3.04 2.78 11.44
C SER A 70 -2.62 3.20 10.04
N ASP A 71 -2.15 2.26 9.22
CA ASP A 71 -1.58 2.58 7.92
C ASP A 71 -1.47 1.36 7.00
N GLY A 72 -1.34 1.61 5.69
CA GLY A 72 -1.01 0.58 4.72
C GLY A 72 -2.09 -0.49 4.64
N ALA A 73 -3.37 -0.15 4.54
CA ALA A 73 -4.44 -1.15 4.59
C ALA A 73 -4.29 -2.24 3.53
N GLY A 74 -3.83 -1.89 2.33
CA GLY A 74 -3.31 -2.87 1.38
C GLY A 74 -1.97 -3.45 1.84
N ILE A 75 -0.92 -2.64 1.76
CA ILE A 75 0.44 -3.05 2.13
C ILE A 75 1.09 -1.98 3.01
N SER A 76 1.62 -2.39 4.17
CA SER A 76 2.49 -1.56 5.01
C SER A 76 3.93 -2.07 4.93
N CYS A 77 4.87 -1.19 4.59
CA CYS A 77 6.30 -1.49 4.46
C CYS A 77 7.09 -0.66 5.46
N ASN A 78 7.79 -1.32 6.37
CA ASN A 78 8.42 -0.67 7.51
C ASN A 78 9.87 -1.12 7.68
N VAL A 79 10.70 -0.23 8.24
CA VAL A 79 12.02 -0.52 8.84
C VAL A 79 12.95 -1.35 7.94
N GLY A 80 13.68 -0.68 7.06
CA GLY A 80 14.71 -1.28 6.20
C GLY A 80 14.18 -2.21 5.10
N THR A 81 12.86 -2.34 4.93
CA THR A 81 12.28 -3.22 3.92
C THR A 81 12.46 -2.66 2.51
N MET A 82 12.63 -3.57 1.56
CA MET A 82 12.86 -3.26 0.14
C MET A 82 11.91 -4.00 -0.81
N PRO A 83 10.57 -3.93 -0.63
CA PRO A 83 9.64 -4.74 -1.42
C PRO A 83 9.52 -4.24 -2.86
N THR A 84 9.36 -5.19 -3.78
CA THR A 84 8.99 -4.94 -5.18
C THR A 84 7.55 -5.39 -5.41
N ILE A 85 6.71 -4.45 -5.81
CA ILE A 85 5.28 -4.63 -6.11
C ILE A 85 5.09 -4.42 -7.61
N THR A 86 4.75 -5.47 -8.35
CA THR A 86 4.67 -5.43 -9.82
C THR A 86 3.39 -6.05 -10.35
N ASN A 87 2.81 -5.45 -11.38
CA ASN A 87 1.58 -5.95 -12.01
C ASN A 87 0.42 -6.14 -11.02
N CYS A 88 0.34 -5.32 -9.97
CA CYS A 88 -0.67 -5.49 -8.92
C CYS A 88 -1.79 -4.46 -9.04
N THR A 89 -3.00 -4.88 -8.68
CA THR A 89 -4.14 -3.97 -8.47
C THR A 89 -4.38 -3.86 -6.97
N ILE A 90 -4.21 -2.66 -6.43
CA ILE A 90 -4.42 -2.33 -5.01
C ILE A 90 -5.60 -1.36 -4.96
N VAL A 91 -6.78 -1.85 -4.58
CA VAL A 91 -8.03 -1.12 -4.78
C VAL A 91 -8.96 -1.20 -3.58
N GLY A 92 -9.66 -0.12 -3.23
CA GLY A 92 -10.69 -0.20 -2.19
C GLY A 92 -10.19 -0.54 -0.78
N ASN A 93 -8.89 -0.41 -0.50
CA ASN A 93 -8.35 -0.64 0.84
C ASN A 93 -8.49 0.62 1.68
N GLU A 94 -8.84 0.45 2.96
CA GLU A 94 -9.26 1.55 3.82
C GLU A 94 -8.47 1.63 5.12
N VAL A 95 -8.00 2.83 5.43
CA VAL A 95 -7.54 3.24 6.75
C VAL A 95 -8.54 4.26 7.32
N PRO A 96 -9.45 3.86 8.23
CA PRO A 96 -10.55 4.71 8.67
C PRO A 96 -10.12 5.75 9.73
N SER A 97 -8.92 5.63 10.28
CA SER A 97 -8.41 6.57 11.29
C SER A 97 -8.17 7.96 10.70
N TYR A 98 -8.58 9.00 11.45
CA TYR A 98 -8.33 10.41 11.10
C TYR A 98 -6.85 10.78 11.02
N TYR A 99 -5.98 9.95 11.60
CA TYR A 99 -4.53 10.13 11.57
C TYR A 99 -3.83 9.07 10.71
N GLY A 100 -4.60 8.16 10.11
CA GLY A 100 -4.05 7.06 9.37
C GLY A 100 -3.63 7.44 7.96
N SER A 101 -2.75 6.62 7.38
CA SER A 101 -2.09 6.95 6.11
C SER A 101 -1.93 5.76 5.17
N GLY A 102 -1.80 6.02 3.88
CA GLY A 102 -1.47 4.98 2.89
C GLY A 102 -2.55 3.91 2.79
N GLY A 103 -3.77 4.27 2.38
CA GLY A 103 -4.86 3.31 2.21
C GLY A 103 -4.45 2.12 1.33
N GLY A 104 -3.81 2.41 0.20
CA GLY A 104 -3.18 1.41 -0.64
C GLY A 104 -1.85 0.92 -0.07
N VAL A 105 -0.83 1.79 -0.07
CA VAL A 105 0.53 1.46 0.37
C VAL A 105 1.05 2.49 1.37
N SER A 106 1.62 2.03 2.47
CA SER A 106 2.41 2.83 3.41
C SER A 106 3.89 2.43 3.34
N CYS A 107 4.78 3.42 3.35
CA CYS A 107 6.23 3.26 3.29
C CYS A 107 6.88 4.08 4.40
N TYR A 108 7.37 3.42 5.45
CA TYR A 108 8.01 4.06 6.60
C TYR A 108 9.41 3.49 6.83
N ASP A 109 10.44 4.34 6.73
CA ASP A 109 11.84 3.93 6.85
C ASP A 109 12.19 2.75 5.92
N ALA A 110 11.71 2.78 4.68
CA ALA A 110 11.74 1.67 3.73
C ALA A 110 11.93 2.16 2.29
N VAL A 111 12.26 1.26 1.36
CA VAL A 111 12.33 1.56 -0.07
C VAL A 111 11.39 0.65 -0.85
N VAL A 112 10.32 1.18 -1.42
CA VAL A 112 9.31 0.40 -2.14
C VAL A 112 9.41 0.67 -3.63
N TRP A 113 9.51 -0.39 -4.43
CA TRP A 113 9.37 -0.32 -5.88
C TRP A 113 7.97 -0.72 -6.28
N ILE A 114 7.25 0.17 -6.96
CA ILE A 114 5.93 -0.11 -7.52
C ILE A 114 6.03 0.08 -9.04
N ALA A 115 5.73 -0.97 -9.79
CA ALA A 115 5.66 -0.87 -11.24
C ALA A 115 4.47 -1.61 -11.86
N ASP A 116 3.98 -1.10 -12.99
CA ASP A 116 2.90 -1.72 -13.75
C ASP A 116 1.64 -1.95 -12.90
N GLY A 117 1.36 -1.06 -11.94
CA GLY A 117 0.32 -1.23 -10.93
C GLY A 117 -0.87 -0.31 -11.12
N ILE A 118 -2.00 -0.67 -10.50
CA ILE A 118 -3.16 0.21 -10.36
C ILE A 118 -3.39 0.43 -8.86
N LEU A 119 -3.42 1.69 -8.42
CA LEU A 119 -3.76 2.10 -7.06
C LEU A 119 -4.97 3.03 -7.13
N TRP A 120 -6.12 2.54 -6.67
CA TRP A 120 -7.39 3.22 -6.95
C TRP A 120 -8.42 3.04 -5.84
N ASN A 121 -9.24 4.06 -5.58
CA ASN A 121 -10.32 4.02 -4.59
C ASN A 121 -9.88 3.54 -3.19
N ASN A 122 -8.59 3.61 -2.88
CA ASN A 122 -8.10 3.39 -1.53
C ASN A 122 -8.34 4.67 -0.71
N THR A 123 -8.60 4.52 0.57
CA THR A 123 -8.97 5.63 1.45
C THR A 123 -8.06 5.69 2.67
N ALA A 124 -7.58 6.88 2.98
CA ALA A 124 -6.88 7.21 4.21
C ALA A 124 -6.93 8.73 4.42
N ALA A 125 -6.68 9.21 5.64
CA ALA A 125 -6.61 10.64 5.90
C ALA A 125 -5.41 11.30 5.19
N TYR A 126 -4.28 10.59 5.09
CA TYR A 126 -3.07 11.06 4.43
C TYR A 126 -2.61 10.06 3.37
N GLY A 127 -2.43 10.53 2.14
CA GLY A 127 -1.94 9.70 1.05
C GLY A 127 -2.83 8.49 0.79
N PRO A 128 -4.10 8.67 0.35
CA PRO A 128 -5.05 7.57 0.19
C PRO A 128 -4.50 6.41 -0.65
N GLN A 129 -3.75 6.71 -1.72
CA GLN A 129 -3.12 5.68 -2.53
C GLN A 129 -1.77 5.25 -1.94
N ILE A 130 -0.92 6.22 -1.62
CA ILE A 130 0.43 6.00 -1.13
C ILE A 130 0.77 7.03 -0.05
N ALA A 131 1.33 6.57 1.08
CA ALA A 131 1.98 7.44 2.06
C ALA A 131 3.46 7.07 2.20
N ILE A 132 4.33 8.08 2.21
CA ILE A 132 5.77 7.94 2.39
C ILE A 132 6.16 8.73 3.64
N GLY A 133 6.55 8.02 4.70
CA GLY A 133 6.67 8.56 6.04
C GLY A 133 5.34 8.59 6.82
N ASP A 134 5.44 8.91 8.11
CA ASP A 134 4.35 9.10 9.04
C ASP A 134 3.90 10.59 9.06
N PRO A 135 2.61 10.88 8.81
CA PRO A 135 2.07 12.24 8.86
C PRO A 135 2.12 12.91 10.25
N LEU A 136 2.31 12.14 11.31
CA LEU A 136 2.42 12.63 12.68
C LEU A 136 3.87 12.92 13.09
N GLU A 137 4.85 12.49 12.29
CA GLU A 137 6.25 12.74 12.53
C GLU A 137 6.73 14.03 11.86
N THR A 138 7.50 14.83 12.60
CA THR A 138 8.10 16.07 12.09
C THR A 138 9.50 15.87 11.50
N ASN A 139 10.09 14.70 11.71
CA ASN A 139 11.43 14.35 11.25
C ASN A 139 11.45 12.89 10.81
N ASN A 140 10.74 12.62 9.72
CA ASN A 140 10.65 11.29 9.13
C ASN A 140 12.04 10.77 8.73
N HIS A 141 12.26 9.47 8.94
CA HIS A 141 13.42 8.76 8.44
C HIS A 141 13.41 8.67 6.90
N GLU A 142 14.52 8.19 6.34
CA GLU A 142 14.65 8.00 4.90
C GLU A 142 13.68 6.91 4.43
N ALA A 143 12.66 7.32 3.68
CA ALA A 143 11.71 6.43 3.03
C ALA A 143 11.64 6.79 1.55
N THR A 144 11.51 5.82 0.66
CA THR A 144 11.46 6.10 -0.78
C THR A 144 10.47 5.20 -1.47
N VAL A 145 9.54 5.79 -2.21
CA VAL A 145 8.73 5.02 -3.17
C VAL A 145 9.22 5.36 -4.57
N VAL A 146 9.67 4.33 -5.28
CA VAL A 146 10.00 4.39 -6.70
C VAL A 146 8.80 3.88 -7.48
N LEU A 147 8.15 4.74 -8.25
CA LEU A 147 6.88 4.46 -8.91
C LEU A 147 7.01 4.55 -10.44
N GLY A 148 6.60 3.53 -11.19
CA GLY A 148 6.66 3.58 -12.65
C GLY A 148 5.60 2.77 -13.38
N TYR A 149 5.20 3.25 -14.55
CA TYR A 149 4.18 2.63 -15.41
C TYR A 149 2.89 2.26 -14.66
N SER A 150 2.48 3.09 -13.70
CA SER A 150 1.35 2.82 -12.82
C SER A 150 0.23 3.85 -12.98
N ASP A 151 -0.99 3.39 -12.76
CA ASP A 151 -2.18 4.22 -12.67
C ASP A 151 -2.49 4.48 -11.20
N VAL A 152 -2.48 5.74 -10.79
CA VAL A 152 -2.70 6.15 -9.40
C VAL A 152 -3.79 7.21 -9.39
N GLU A 153 -4.91 6.89 -8.72
CA GLU A 153 -6.05 7.82 -8.61
C GLU A 153 -5.61 9.14 -7.97
N GLY A 154 -5.91 10.27 -8.62
CA GLY A 154 -5.46 11.60 -8.20
C GLY A 154 -3.97 11.87 -8.48
N GLY A 155 -3.29 10.96 -9.18
CA GLY A 155 -1.89 11.03 -9.54
C GLY A 155 -0.98 11.22 -8.32
N THR A 156 0.06 12.04 -8.47
CA THR A 156 0.95 12.40 -7.35
C THR A 156 0.26 13.24 -6.28
N GLY A 157 -0.92 13.81 -6.55
CA GLY A 157 -1.69 14.59 -5.58
C GLY A 157 -2.34 13.75 -4.48
N ALA A 158 -2.55 12.45 -4.73
CA ALA A 158 -3.05 11.49 -3.75
C ALA A 158 -1.92 10.75 -3.00
N VAL A 159 -0.67 11.17 -3.20
CA VAL A 159 0.49 10.65 -2.47
C VAL A 159 0.86 11.62 -1.35
N PHE A 160 0.96 11.11 -0.14
CA PHE A 160 1.53 11.86 0.98
C PHE A 160 3.04 11.63 1.04
N VAL A 161 3.80 12.70 1.24
CA VAL A 161 5.24 12.66 1.48
C VAL A 161 5.55 13.45 2.75
N GLY A 162 5.97 12.74 3.80
CA GLY A 162 6.30 13.29 5.10
C GLY A 162 7.51 14.22 5.06
N GLN A 163 7.58 15.12 6.02
CA GLN A 163 8.73 16.00 6.17
C GLN A 163 9.87 15.25 6.88
N GLY A 164 11.06 15.26 6.26
CA GLY A 164 12.29 14.72 6.83
C GLY A 164 13.31 15.81 7.21
N PRO A 165 14.47 15.41 7.73
CA PRO A 165 15.55 16.33 8.08
C PRO A 165 16.03 17.16 6.88
N PRO A 166 16.66 18.34 7.07
CA PRO A 166 17.16 19.12 5.94
C PRO A 166 18.16 18.32 5.07
N GLY A 167 17.80 18.06 3.81
CA GLY A 167 18.65 17.33 2.86
C GLY A 167 18.54 15.79 2.90
N ALA A 168 17.66 15.24 3.73
CA ALA A 168 17.35 13.80 3.78
C ALA A 168 15.87 13.60 4.16
N GLY A 169 15.25 12.46 3.82
CA GLY A 169 13.86 12.21 4.21
C GLY A 169 13.03 11.48 3.17
N PRO A 170 11.71 11.37 3.41
CA PRO A 170 10.79 10.71 2.50
C PRO A 170 10.83 11.29 1.09
N MET A 171 10.87 10.43 0.09
CA MET A 171 10.89 10.82 -1.31
C MET A 171 9.93 9.96 -2.15
N LEU A 172 9.17 10.63 -3.02
CA LEU A 172 8.53 9.98 -4.15
C LEU A 172 9.42 10.17 -5.39
N ILE A 173 9.85 9.06 -6.00
CA ILE A 173 10.63 9.07 -7.24
C ILE A 173 9.79 8.41 -8.34
N PRO A 174 9.09 9.21 -9.16
CA PRO A 174 8.50 8.67 -10.37
C PRO A 174 9.59 8.28 -11.38
N TRP A 175 9.35 7.19 -12.11
CA TRP A 175 10.03 6.80 -13.35
C TRP A 175 9.82 7.87 -14.46
N PRO A 176 10.28 7.68 -15.71
CA PRO A 176 10.31 8.77 -16.70
C PRO A 176 9.00 9.59 -16.77
N PRO A 177 9.05 10.89 -17.07
CA PRO A 177 7.86 11.73 -17.13
C PRO A 177 6.72 11.08 -17.94
N GLY A 178 5.53 11.02 -17.35
CA GLY A 178 4.35 10.40 -17.97
C GLY A 178 4.18 8.90 -17.70
N THR A 179 5.03 8.26 -16.90
CA THR A 179 4.84 6.86 -16.50
C THR A 179 3.89 6.69 -15.31
N VAL A 180 3.49 7.77 -14.66
CA VAL A 180 2.43 7.74 -13.64
C VAL A 180 1.26 8.50 -14.20
N ILE A 181 0.13 7.82 -14.35
CA ILE A 181 -1.10 8.38 -14.91
C ILE A 181 -2.19 8.40 -13.83
N ASP A 182 -3.25 9.15 -14.11
CA ASP A 182 -4.48 9.22 -13.32
C ASP A 182 -5.62 9.08 -14.32
N ALA A 183 -5.93 7.84 -14.68
CA ALA A 183 -6.95 7.51 -15.65
C ALA A 183 -7.90 6.49 -15.03
N ASP A 184 -9.21 6.71 -15.14
CA ASP A 184 -10.18 5.74 -14.64
C ASP A 184 -9.92 4.36 -15.29
N PRO A 185 -9.55 3.32 -14.50
CA PRO A 185 -9.24 2.00 -15.02
C PRO A 185 -10.50 1.27 -15.51
N ASN A 186 -11.70 1.84 -15.31
CA ASN A 186 -13.00 1.30 -15.68
C ASN A 186 -13.23 -0.11 -15.10
N PHE A 187 -13.01 -0.26 -13.79
CA PHE A 187 -13.34 -1.51 -13.10
C PHE A 187 -14.80 -1.89 -13.36
N ALA A 188 -15.04 -3.19 -13.57
CA ALA A 188 -16.40 -3.70 -13.73
C ALA A 188 -17.18 -3.47 -12.42
N ILE A 189 -18.20 -2.61 -12.47
CA ILE A 189 -19.17 -2.44 -11.38
C ILE A 189 -19.92 -3.75 -11.17
N THR A 190 -19.73 -4.39 -10.01
CA THR A 190 -20.46 -5.61 -9.62
C THR A 190 -21.77 -5.28 -8.88
N SER A 191 -22.05 -4.02 -8.58
CA SER A 191 -23.33 -3.62 -8.04
C SER A 191 -24.38 -3.56 -9.15
N LEU A 192 -25.15 -4.64 -9.29
CA LEU A 192 -26.56 -4.50 -9.67
C LEU A 192 -27.23 -3.68 -8.56
N THR A 193 -27.10 -2.36 -8.61
CA THR A 193 -28.09 -1.51 -7.97
C THR A 193 -29.39 -1.77 -8.72
N GLU A 194 -30.38 -2.32 -8.02
CA GLU A 194 -31.75 -2.39 -8.50
C GLU A 194 -32.10 -1.01 -9.07
N GLN A 195 -32.23 -0.92 -10.40
CA GLN A 195 -32.98 0.14 -11.03
C GLN A 195 -34.42 -0.04 -10.58
N ASN A 196 -34.75 0.55 -9.43
CA ASN A 196 -36.12 0.85 -9.05
C ASN A 196 -36.66 1.87 -10.05
N TYR A 197 -37.16 1.36 -11.18
CA TYR A 197 -38.12 2.07 -12.00
C TYR A 197 -39.42 2.17 -11.20
N ASN A 198 -39.63 3.32 -10.55
CA ASN A 198 -40.97 3.82 -10.23
C ASN A 198 -41.51 4.61 -11.41
#